data_AF-A0A397C255-F1
#
_entry.id   AF-A0A397C255-F1
#
_cell.length_a   1.000
_cell.length_b   1.000
_cell.length_c   1.000
_cell.angle_alpha   90.00
_cell.angle_beta   90.00
_cell.angle_gamma   90.00
#
_symmetry.space_group_name_H-M   'P 1'
#
loop_
_entity.id
_entity.type
_entity.pdbx_description
1 polymer ?
#
loop_
_entity_poly.entity_id
_entity_poly.type
_entity_poly.pdbx_seq_one_letter_code
_entity_poly.pdbx_strand_id
1 'polypeptide(L)'
;MLLTLEAPVDLAINLRLVGGDGQRVGSVSKKSLRGQSGEYRPGFCYLDLDAVEAGLYTIVASTYEPQCMGSFSLQVAATSPQFQVFALPPEGHNMVPFVCSGKWNPDAGTAAGCSNYGQYLQNPQYLLHV
;
A
#
# COMPACT_ATOMS: atom_id res chain seq x y z
N MET A 1 21.27 11.48 1.79
CA MET A 1 20.81 10.13 1.40
C MET A 1 20.25 10.24 0.01
N LEU A 2 20.77 9.44 -0.91
CA LEU A 2 20.37 9.39 -2.29
C LEU A 2 19.64 8.07 -2.56
N LEU A 3 18.43 8.16 -3.07
CA LEU A 3 17.65 7.02 -3.56
C LEU A 3 17.57 7.12 -5.08
N THR A 4 17.87 6.05 -5.80
CA THR A 4 17.70 5.96 -7.25
C THR A 4 16.79 4.80 -7.60
N LEU A 5 15.90 5.02 -8.57
CA LEU A 5 14.99 4.00 -9.08
C LEU A 5 15.10 3.93 -10.59
N GLU A 6 15.37 2.73 -11.08
CA GLU A 6 15.43 2.38 -12.48
C GLU A 6 14.34 1.36 -12.81
N ALA A 7 13.67 1.55 -13.94
CA ALA A 7 12.67 0.62 -14.47
C ALA A 7 12.66 0.68 -16.01
N PRO A 8 11.94 -0.21 -16.70
CA PRO A 8 11.64 -0.06 -18.12
C PRO A 8 11.07 1.32 -18.49
N VAL A 9 11.45 1.84 -19.67
CA VAL A 9 11.17 3.23 -20.09
C VAL A 9 9.68 3.49 -20.34
N ASP A 10 8.91 2.44 -20.62
CA ASP A 10 7.45 2.47 -20.73
C ASP A 10 6.74 2.69 -19.37
N LEU A 11 7.45 2.51 -18.25
CA LEU A 11 6.91 2.78 -16.92
C LEU A 11 7.30 4.18 -16.47
N ALA A 12 6.28 5.03 -16.30
CA ALA A 12 6.42 6.29 -15.58
C ALA A 12 6.47 6.00 -14.07
N ILE A 13 7.62 6.23 -13.45
CA ILE A 13 7.93 5.84 -12.07
C ILE A 13 8.17 7.05 -11.14
N ASN A 14 7.95 6.84 -9.84
CA ASN A 14 8.19 7.82 -8.78
C ASN A 14 8.76 7.15 -7.52
N LEU A 15 9.56 7.91 -6.77
CA LEU A 15 10.05 7.53 -5.46
C LEU A 15 9.50 8.47 -4.38
N ARG A 16 9.07 7.90 -3.27
CA ARG A 16 8.71 8.64 -2.05
C ARG A 16 9.38 8.02 -0.83
N LEU A 17 9.86 8.89 0.05
CA LEU A 17 10.31 8.50 1.39
C LEU A 17 9.24 8.94 2.40
N VAL A 18 8.72 7.99 3.16
CA VAL A 18 7.68 8.23 4.18
C VAL A 18 8.25 7.88 5.54
N GLY A 19 8.17 8.82 6.49
CA GLY A 19 8.50 8.57 7.89
C GLY A 19 7.37 7.86 8.62
N GLY A 20 7.73 7.00 9.57
CA GLY A 20 6.76 6.23 10.34
C GLY A 20 7.45 5.19 11.24
N ASP A 21 6.82 4.04 11.37
CA ASP A 21 7.26 2.88 12.15
C ASP A 21 7.97 1.81 11.29
N GLY A 22 8.29 2.14 10.02
CA GLY A 22 8.89 1.21 9.07
C GLY A 22 7.92 0.13 8.56
N GLN A 23 6.61 0.29 8.76
CA GLN A 23 5.60 -0.64 8.25
C GLN A 23 5.08 -0.22 6.87
N ARG A 24 4.22 -1.08 6.30
CA ARG A 24 3.54 -0.83 5.02
C ARG A 24 2.69 0.43 5.12
N VAL A 25 2.86 1.32 4.14
CA VAL A 25 2.13 2.60 4.08
C VAL A 25 0.90 2.44 3.20
N GLY A 26 -0.29 2.46 3.80
CA GLY A 26 -1.57 2.44 3.07
C GLY A 26 -2.03 3.81 2.58
N SER A 27 -1.59 4.89 3.23
CA SER A 27 -1.89 6.27 2.83
C SER A 27 -0.74 7.20 3.18
N VAL A 28 -0.42 8.13 2.29
CA VAL A 28 0.64 9.11 2.47
C VAL A 28 0.04 10.47 2.84
N SER A 29 0.33 10.94 4.05
CA SER A 29 -0.06 12.28 4.50
C SER A 29 1.07 13.28 4.30
N LYS A 30 0.75 14.58 4.26
CA LYS A 30 1.77 15.64 4.24
C LYS A 30 2.72 15.58 5.45
N LYS A 31 2.24 15.11 6.61
CA LYS A 31 3.03 14.99 7.83
C LYS A 31 4.01 13.81 7.79
N SER A 32 3.64 12.72 7.11
CA SER A 32 4.47 11.53 7.01
C SER A 32 5.44 11.58 5.83
N LEU A 33 5.12 12.30 4.76
CA LEU A 33 6.03 12.49 3.62
C LEU A 33 7.31 13.22 4.06
N ARG A 34 8.47 12.66 3.72
CA ARG A 34 9.80 13.23 3.99
C ARG A 34 10.46 13.75 2.72
N GLY A 35 10.19 13.11 1.60
CA GLY A 35 10.68 13.53 0.30
C GLY A 35 10.06 12.73 -0.83
N GLN A 36 10.14 13.27 -2.05
CA GLN A 36 9.69 12.61 -3.27
C GLN A 36 10.53 13.04 -4.47
N SER A 37 10.65 12.19 -5.50
CA SER A 37 11.42 12.47 -6.72
C SER A 37 10.77 13.50 -7.67
N GLY A 38 9.65 14.11 -7.27
CA GLY A 38 8.89 15.07 -8.07
C GLY A 38 7.79 14.39 -8.89
N GLU A 39 7.68 14.74 -10.17
CA GLU A 39 6.75 14.14 -11.13
C GLU A 39 7.15 12.70 -11.47
N TYR A 40 6.21 11.93 -12.03
CA TYR A 40 6.50 10.61 -12.56
C TYR A 40 7.34 10.72 -13.84
N ARG A 41 8.43 9.97 -13.92
CA ARG A 41 9.37 10.02 -15.05
C ARG A 41 9.57 8.63 -15.65
N PRO A 42 9.69 8.51 -16.99
CA PRO A 42 9.91 7.23 -17.64
C PRO A 42 11.30 6.68 -17.30
N GLY A 43 11.35 5.43 -16.85
CA GLY A 43 12.55 4.61 -16.71
C GLY A 43 13.56 4.99 -15.61
N PHE A 44 13.64 6.26 -15.20
CA PHE A 44 14.56 6.70 -14.14
C PHE A 44 14.01 7.86 -13.31
N CYS A 45 14.15 7.77 -11.99
CA CYS A 45 14.02 8.89 -11.08
C CYS A 45 14.94 8.77 -9.86
N TYR A 46 15.18 9.88 -9.18
CA TYR A 46 15.99 9.91 -7.97
C TYR A 46 15.42 10.87 -6.93
N LEU A 47 15.78 10.63 -5.67
CA LEU A 47 15.46 11.49 -4.54
C LEU A 47 16.73 11.72 -3.73
N ASP A 48 17.17 12.97 -3.66
CA ASP A 48 18.29 13.40 -2.82
C ASP A 48 17.79 14.16 -1.60
N LEU A 49 18.35 13.85 -0.44
CA LEU A 49 17.94 14.35 0.87
C LEU A 49 19.18 14.60 1.73
N ASP A 50 19.50 15.87 2.00
CA ASP A 50 20.76 16.25 2.67
C ASP A 50 20.85 15.78 4.13
N ALA A 51 19.75 15.84 4.89
CA ALA A 51 19.75 15.56 6.33
C ALA A 51 18.51 14.76 6.77
N VAL A 52 18.54 13.45 6.54
CA VAL A 52 17.53 12.52 7.05
C VAL A 52 17.84 12.18 8.50
N GLU A 53 16.92 12.50 9.41
CA GLU A 53 17.05 12.17 10.83
C GLU A 53 17.11 10.66 11.04
N ALA A 54 17.78 10.21 12.10
CA ALA A 54 17.78 8.79 12.47
C ALA A 54 16.35 8.33 12.79
N GLY A 55 15.93 7.21 12.20
CA GLY A 55 14.58 6.70 12.40
C GLY A 55 14.21 5.62 11.40
N LEU A 56 12.95 5.19 11.47
CA LEU A 56 12.36 4.21 10.55
C LEU A 56 11.61 4.93 9.43
N TYR A 57 11.85 4.47 8.21
CA TYR A 57 11.27 5.02 7.00
C TYR A 57 10.83 3.90 6.07
N THR A 58 9.81 4.19 5.27
CA THR A 58 9.34 3.32 4.21
C THR A 58 9.59 4.01 2.88
N ILE A 59 10.33 3.33 1.99
CA ILE A 59 10.53 3.77 0.61
C ILE A 59 9.39 3.20 -0.23
N VAL A 60 8.68 4.08 -0.93
CA VAL A 60 7.58 3.71 -1.81
C VAL A 60 8.00 4.00 -3.25
N ALA A 61 8.20 2.94 -4.03
CA ALA A 61 8.31 3.00 -5.47
C ALA A 61 6.93 2.77 -6.09
N SER A 62 6.51 3.62 -7.02
CA SER A 62 5.20 3.52 -7.65
C SER A 62 5.24 3.88 -9.14
N THR A 63 4.28 3.35 -9.87
CA THR A 63 3.95 3.74 -11.25
C THR A 63 2.83 4.79 -11.25
N TYR A 64 2.72 5.56 -12.34
CA TYR A 64 1.68 6.59 -12.46
C TYR A 64 0.28 5.96 -12.59
N GLU A 65 0.14 5.00 -13.50
CA GLU A 65 -1.11 4.30 -13.74
C GLU A 65 -1.25 3.11 -12.80
N PRO A 66 -2.46 2.87 -12.26
CA PRO A 66 -2.72 1.68 -11.46
C PRO A 66 -2.56 0.42 -12.32
N GLN A 67 -2.22 -0.70 -11.68
CA GLN A 67 -2.08 -2.02 -12.32
C GLN A 67 -0.92 -2.14 -13.34
N CYS A 68 -0.12 -1.10 -13.53
CA CYS A 68 1.16 -1.20 -14.26
C CYS A 68 2.20 -1.92 -13.40
N MET A 69 2.57 -3.13 -13.81
CA MET A 69 3.58 -3.96 -13.15
C MET A 69 4.84 -4.06 -14.01
N GLY A 70 6.00 -4.07 -13.36
CA GLY A 70 7.26 -4.35 -14.02
C GLY A 70 8.41 -4.47 -13.02
N SER A 71 9.54 -4.99 -13.50
CA SER A 71 10.76 -5.06 -12.72
C SER A 71 11.35 -3.65 -12.52
N PHE A 72 11.90 -3.40 -11.34
CA PHE A 72 12.64 -2.18 -11.04
C PHE A 72 13.90 -2.51 -10.23
N SER A 73 14.86 -1.59 -10.25
CA SER A 73 16.04 -1.61 -9.40
C SER A 73 16.03 -0.37 -8.52
N LEU A 74 16.07 -0.57 -7.19
CA LEU A 74 16.18 0.50 -6.20
C LEU A 74 17.57 0.45 -5.60
N GLN A 75 18.30 1.57 -5.64
CA GLN A 75 19.56 1.72 -4.91
C GLN A 75 19.42 2.77 -3.82
N VAL A 76 20.05 2.48 -2.68
CA VAL A 76 20.05 3.34 -1.50
C VAL A 76 21.51 3.66 -1.16
N ALA A 77 21.88 4.93 -1.31
CA ALA A 77 23.18 5.44 -0.93
C ALA A 77 23.02 6.40 0.25
N ALA A 78 23.72 6.13 1.35
CA ALA A 78 23.74 6.99 2.53
C ALA A 78 25.18 7.21 2.99
N THR A 79 25.44 8.40 3.51
CA THR A 79 26.72 8.75 4.15
C THR A 79 26.85 8.13 5.54
N SER A 80 25.73 7.81 6.19
CA SER A 80 25.73 7.05 7.44
C SER A 80 26.19 5.61 7.17
N PRO A 81 27.16 5.07 7.93
CA PRO A 81 27.58 3.68 7.81
C PRO A 81 26.59 2.69 8.43
N GLN A 82 25.58 3.18 9.17
CA GLN A 82 24.63 2.36 9.91
C GLN A 82 23.21 2.58 9.36
N PHE A 83 22.87 1.84 8.31
CA PHE A 83 21.50 1.73 7.82
C PHE A 83 21.23 0.31 7.33
N GLN A 84 19.97 -0.08 7.35
CA GLN A 84 19.51 -1.36 6.81
C GLN A 84 18.33 -1.11 5.91
N VAL A 85 18.25 -1.88 4.82
CA VAL A 85 17.15 -1.83 3.87
C VAL A 85 16.69 -3.25 3.64
N PHE A 86 15.39 -3.48 3.78
CA PHE A 86 14.77 -4.77 3.52
C PHE A 86 13.43 -4.56 2.83
N ALA A 87 13.02 -5.53 2.02
CA ALA A 87 11.72 -5.51 1.38
C ALA A 87 10.63 -5.80 2.42
N LEU A 88 9.59 -4.97 2.45
CA LEU A 88 8.42 -5.23 3.28
C LEU A 88 7.64 -6.43 2.70
N PRO A 89 7.14 -7.34 3.55
CA PRO A 89 6.31 -8.45 3.09
C PRO A 89 5.09 -7.94 2.31
N PRO A 90 4.63 -8.67 1.28
CA PRO A 90 3.45 -8.30 0.50
C PRO A 90 2.22 -8.10 1.40
N GLU A 91 1.26 -7.31 0.94
CA GLU A 91 -0.03 -7.19 1.63
C GLU A 91 -0.67 -8.58 1.77
N GLY A 92 -1.23 -8.88 2.93
CA GLY A 92 -1.77 -10.22 3.20
C GLY A 92 -0.73 -11.26 3.62
N HIS A 93 0.56 -10.91 3.75
CA HIS A 93 1.56 -11.85 4.24
C HIS A 93 1.18 -12.35 5.65
N ASN A 94 1.11 -13.67 5.82
CA ASN A 94 0.61 -14.36 7.02
C ASN A 94 -0.85 -14.05 7.41
N MET A 95 -1.63 -13.40 6.57
CA MET A 95 -3.08 -13.28 6.78
C MET A 95 -3.76 -14.58 6.35
N VAL A 96 -4.64 -15.10 7.21
CA VAL A 96 -5.48 -16.26 6.91
C VAL A 96 -6.85 -15.74 6.45
N PRO A 97 -7.36 -16.15 5.28
CA PRO A 97 -8.66 -15.70 4.82
C PRO A 97 -9.76 -16.20 5.77
N PHE A 98 -10.54 -15.26 6.30
CA PHE A 98 -11.78 -15.58 7.00
C PHE A 98 -12.94 -15.49 6.01
N VAL A 99 -13.44 -16.65 5.55
CA VAL A 99 -14.53 -16.72 4.57
C VAL A 99 -15.85 -16.98 5.28
N CYS A 100 -16.76 -16.02 5.22
CA CYS A 100 -18.13 -16.20 5.66
C CYS A 100 -19.02 -16.54 4.46
N SER A 101 -19.61 -17.74 4.44
CA SER A 101 -20.47 -18.20 3.33
C SER A 101 -21.94 -18.09 3.68
N GLY A 102 -22.74 -17.60 2.73
CA GLY A 102 -24.15 -17.30 2.92
C GLY A 102 -24.94 -17.25 1.64
N LYS A 103 -26.27 -17.46 1.72
CA LYS A 103 -27.18 -17.23 0.60
C LYS A 103 -28.52 -16.68 1.06
N TRP A 104 -29.10 -15.82 0.25
CA TRP A 104 -30.49 -15.39 0.37
C TRP A 104 -31.37 -16.53 -0.14
N ASN A 105 -32.40 -16.90 0.61
CA ASN A 105 -33.30 -17.97 0.24
C ASN A 105 -34.76 -17.50 0.36
N PRO A 106 -35.43 -17.22 -0.77
CA PRO A 106 -36.84 -16.82 -0.79
C PRO A 106 -37.76 -17.85 -0.11
N ASP A 107 -37.53 -19.15 -0.37
CA ASP A 107 -38.36 -20.23 0.17
C ASP A 107 -38.22 -20.36 1.70
N ALA A 108 -37.09 -19.91 2.26
CA ALA A 108 -36.85 -19.89 3.70
C ALA A 108 -37.13 -18.53 4.36
N GLY A 109 -37.65 -17.54 3.61
CA GLY A 109 -37.95 -16.21 4.13
C GLY A 109 -36.72 -15.35 4.45
N THR A 110 -35.50 -15.79 4.09
CA THR A 110 -34.27 -15.02 4.34
C THR A 110 -33.96 -14.03 3.22
N ALA A 111 -34.85 -13.89 2.23
CA ALA A 111 -34.75 -12.88 1.19
C ALA A 111 -35.75 -11.73 1.42
N ALA A 112 -35.65 -11.08 2.57
CA ALA A 112 -36.67 -10.20 3.13
C ALA A 112 -36.56 -8.71 2.71
N GLY A 113 -35.59 -8.38 1.84
CA GLY A 113 -35.45 -7.03 1.29
C GLY A 113 -34.92 -5.99 2.29
N CYS A 114 -35.11 -4.71 1.99
CA CYS A 114 -34.56 -3.60 2.79
C CYS A 114 -35.43 -3.22 4.00
N SER A 115 -34.92 -2.32 4.85
CA SER A 115 -35.58 -1.88 6.09
C SER A 115 -36.98 -1.31 5.91
N ASN A 116 -37.32 -0.79 4.73
CA ASN A 116 -38.63 -0.22 4.43
C ASN A 116 -39.78 -1.24 4.55
N TYR A 117 -39.49 -2.55 4.45
CA TYR A 117 -40.49 -3.62 4.46
C TYR A 117 -40.62 -4.32 5.83
N GLY A 118 -39.94 -3.83 6.88
CA GLY A 118 -40.07 -4.30 8.26
C GLY A 118 -39.50 -5.71 8.54
N GLN A 119 -39.05 -6.43 7.51
CA GLN A 119 -38.52 -7.79 7.63
C GLN A 119 -37.00 -7.88 7.43
N TYR A 120 -36.31 -6.75 7.33
CA TYR A 120 -34.86 -6.68 7.08
C TYR A 120 -34.01 -7.54 8.03
N LEU A 121 -34.43 -7.69 9.30
CA LEU A 121 -33.70 -8.51 10.27
C LEU A 121 -33.79 -10.02 9.99
N GLN A 122 -34.64 -10.47 9.08
CA GLN A 122 -34.77 -11.87 8.66
C GLN A 122 -33.76 -12.26 7.57
N ASN A 123 -33.08 -11.28 6.98
CA ASN A 123 -31.96 -11.55 6.06
C ASN A 123 -30.81 -12.25 6.79
N PRO A 124 -29.93 -13.00 6.09
CA PRO A 124 -28.78 -13.63 6.73
C PRO A 124 -27.91 -12.59 7.45
N GLN A 125 -27.65 -12.84 8.74
CA GLN A 125 -26.80 -11.99 9.57
C GLN A 125 -25.57 -12.78 10.00
N TYR A 126 -24.41 -12.14 9.90
CA TYR A 126 -23.13 -12.74 10.25
C TYR A 126 -22.46 -11.84 11.27
N LEU A 127 -22.21 -12.38 12.46
CA LEU A 127 -21.36 -11.73 13.44
C LEU A 127 -19.91 -12.09 13.11
N LEU A 128 -19.11 -11.09 12.75
CA LEU A 128 -17.68 -11.25 12.53
C LEU A 128 -16.95 -10.91 13.82
N HIS A 129 -16.24 -11.88 14.39
CA HIS A 129 -15.26 -11.63 15.43
C HIS A 129 -13.91 -11.41 14.74
N VAL A 130 -13.48 -10.14 14.69
CA VAL A 130 -12.22 -9.70 14.07
C VAL A 130 -11.20 -9.41 15.15
#